data_AF-A0AA49JEV8-F1
#
_entry.id   AF-A0AA49JEV8-F1
#
_cell.length_a   1.000
_cell.length_b   1.000
_cell.length_c   1.000
_cell.angle_alpha   90.00
_cell.angle_beta   90.00
_cell.angle_gamma   90.00
#
_symmetry.space_group_name_H-M   'P 1'
#
loop_
_entity.id
_entity.type
_entity.pdbx_description
1 polymer ?
#
loop_
_entity_poly.entity_id
_entity_poly.type
_entity_poly.pdbx_seq_one_letter_code
_entity_poly.pdbx_strand_id
1 'polypeptide(L)'
;MFHISKYSQYSKTFFLVIMVLDTLCLYLAFDFSFWKNFNAFGEPVGAYSSFYAIWVLLWIIISLFSNQYNTNTLKRVYKIIQSTGKIVLIHILFIFVYLLVTPQYFEINYLIDAYFFSTLITIGAKVLLLYAYRLISNKQENKVNYIIVGYTSTARKLLKSLEPNKKFGHQFYGFFDDAFLNESDVVGKFSEIEKFCKENNINQIYFASSIDSVLMAKLTKYANNNYIRFAVVHDLITLPYKEVETSVFNNVPIVSGRNFSSSNKASLVDMKRLINSFRV
;
A
#
# COMPACT_ATOMS: atom_id res chain seq x y z
N MET A 1 -20.14 -6.87 -13.93
CA MET A 1 -18.87 -7.03 -14.66
C MET A 1 -17.77 -6.38 -13.81
N PHE A 2 -16.83 -7.19 -13.31
CA PHE A 2 -15.91 -6.87 -12.22
C PHE A 2 -14.91 -5.76 -12.60
N HIS A 3 -15.00 -4.59 -11.96
CA HIS A 3 -13.95 -3.57 -12.00
C HIS A 3 -13.02 -3.74 -10.80
N ILE A 4 -11.95 -4.49 -11.02
CA ILE A 4 -10.85 -4.64 -10.08
C ILE A 4 -9.98 -3.38 -10.18
N SER A 5 -10.00 -2.56 -9.14
CA SER A 5 -9.25 -1.31 -9.04
C SER A 5 -7.73 -1.56 -9.04
N LYS A 6 -6.98 -0.59 -9.57
CA LYS A 6 -5.51 -0.53 -9.68
C LYS A 6 -4.71 -0.79 -8.39
N TYR A 7 -5.37 -0.91 -7.23
CA TYR A 7 -4.78 -1.42 -5.99
C TYR A 7 -4.54 -2.94 -6.01
N SER A 8 -5.20 -3.70 -6.88
CA SER A 8 -5.09 -5.17 -6.89
C SER A 8 -3.84 -5.70 -7.60
N GLN A 9 -3.33 -5.01 -8.63
CA GLN A 9 -2.18 -5.54 -9.37
C GLN A 9 -0.92 -5.51 -8.52
N TYR A 10 -0.67 -4.41 -7.81
CA TYR A 10 0.41 -4.31 -6.83
C TYR A 10 0.21 -5.27 -5.64
N SER A 11 -1.04 -5.49 -5.20
CA SER A 11 -1.29 -6.45 -4.11
C SER A 11 -1.04 -7.89 -4.55
N LYS A 12 -1.34 -8.25 -5.81
CA LYS A 12 -1.16 -9.61 -6.34
C LYS A 12 0.30 -9.96 -6.59
N THR A 13 1.10 -9.06 -7.19
CA THR A 13 2.53 -9.31 -7.37
C THR A 13 3.26 -9.36 -6.03
N PHE A 14 2.95 -8.44 -5.11
CA PHE A 14 3.51 -8.46 -3.76
C PHE A 14 3.13 -9.74 -2.98
N PHE A 15 1.89 -10.19 -3.12
CA PHE A 15 1.42 -11.46 -2.58
C PHE A 15 2.26 -12.65 -3.09
N LEU A 16 2.47 -12.74 -4.40
CA LEU A 16 3.26 -13.83 -5.00
C LEU A 16 4.72 -13.81 -4.52
N VAL A 17 5.34 -12.62 -4.44
CA VAL A 17 6.71 -12.48 -3.94
C VAL A 17 6.85 -13.01 -2.52
N ILE A 18 5.90 -12.72 -1.64
CA ILE A 18 5.99 -13.16 -0.25
C ILE A 18 5.66 -14.65 -0.12
N MET A 19 4.75 -15.18 -0.92
CA MET A 19 4.49 -16.61 -0.96
C MET A 19 5.72 -17.42 -1.41
N VAL A 20 6.44 -16.93 -2.43
CA VAL A 20 7.72 -17.51 -2.87
C VAL A 20 8.77 -17.37 -1.78
N LEU A 21 8.85 -16.22 -1.12
CA LEU A 21 9.77 -16.00 0.01
C LEU A 21 9.50 -16.98 1.16
N ASP A 22 8.24 -17.19 1.55
CA ASP A 22 7.85 -18.16 2.59
C ASP A 22 8.27 -19.58 2.18
N THR A 23 8.07 -19.95 0.92
CA THR A 23 8.46 -21.27 0.40
C THR A 23 9.98 -21.47 0.49
N LEU A 24 10.76 -20.45 0.12
CA LEU A 24 12.22 -20.48 0.27
C LEU A 24 12.64 -20.55 1.74
N CYS A 25 11.96 -19.82 2.63
CA CYS A 25 12.22 -19.86 4.07
C CYS A 25 11.94 -21.25 4.66
N LEU A 26 10.87 -21.91 4.21
CA LEU A 26 10.52 -23.27 4.63
C LEU A 26 11.57 -24.27 4.16
N TYR A 27 12.04 -24.14 2.92
CA TYR A 27 13.13 -24.98 2.39
C TYR A 27 14.38 -24.86 3.26
N LEU A 28 14.84 -23.63 3.50
CA LEU A 28 16.04 -23.37 4.32
C LEU A 28 15.87 -23.85 5.76
N ALA A 29 14.68 -23.68 6.34
CA ALA A 29 14.38 -24.16 7.69
C ALA A 29 14.40 -25.68 7.81
N PHE A 30 13.86 -26.36 6.80
CA PHE A 30 13.79 -27.82 6.77
C PHE A 30 15.19 -28.44 6.59
N ASP A 31 15.99 -27.86 5.69
CA ASP A 31 17.39 -28.25 5.48
C ASP A 31 18.24 -28.02 6.74
N PHE A 32 18.08 -26.86 7.39
CA PHE A 32 18.79 -26.58 8.64
C PHE A 32 18.39 -27.51 9.79
N SER A 33 17.09 -27.83 9.91
CA SER A 33 16.60 -28.81 10.89
C SER A 33 17.17 -30.20 10.61
N PHE A 34 17.24 -30.60 9.34
CA PHE A 34 17.77 -31.90 8.92
C PHE A 34 19.26 -32.01 9.23
N TRP A 35 20.03 -30.99 8.86
CA TRP A 35 21.45 -30.91 9.18
C TRP A 35 21.72 -31.03 10.68
N LYS A 36 20.96 -30.30 11.51
CA LYS A 36 21.15 -30.33 12.97
C LYS A 36 20.87 -31.71 13.59
N ASN A 37 19.83 -32.40 13.13
CA ASN A 37 19.40 -33.67 13.73
C ASN A 37 20.16 -34.89 13.18
N PHE A 38 20.57 -34.84 11.92
CA PHE A 38 21.20 -35.99 11.24
C PHE A 38 22.67 -35.77 10.87
N ASN A 39 23.24 -34.58 11.15
CA ASN A 39 24.61 -34.17 10.76
C ASN A 39 24.93 -34.40 9.27
N ALA A 40 23.92 -34.36 8.42
CA ALA A 40 24.04 -34.59 6.99
C ALA A 40 23.61 -33.33 6.22
N PHE A 41 24.37 -32.97 5.18
CA PHE A 41 24.01 -31.90 4.24
C PHE A 41 23.37 -32.50 2.99
N GLY A 42 22.33 -31.85 2.47
CA GLY A 42 21.68 -32.22 1.21
C GLY A 42 20.25 -32.71 1.39
N GLU A 43 19.61 -33.05 0.26
CA GLU A 43 18.20 -33.42 0.25
C GLU A 43 17.89 -34.53 1.26
N PRO A 44 16.70 -34.47 1.89
CA PRO A 44 16.23 -35.57 2.70
C PRO A 44 16.24 -36.83 1.84
N VAL A 45 17.05 -37.84 2.22
CA VAL A 45 17.08 -39.15 1.56
C VAL A 45 15.63 -39.59 1.33
N GLY A 46 15.29 -40.02 0.11
CA GLY A 46 13.94 -40.00 -0.50
C GLY A 46 12.71 -40.40 0.34
N ALA A 47 12.90 -41.05 1.50
CA ALA A 47 11.87 -41.28 2.51
C ALA A 47 11.21 -39.98 3.05
N TYR A 48 11.91 -38.85 3.08
CA TYR A 48 11.41 -37.60 3.66
C TYR A 48 10.95 -36.56 2.63
N SER A 49 11.25 -36.75 1.33
CA SER A 49 10.89 -35.81 0.25
C SER A 49 9.37 -35.66 0.10
N SER A 50 8.62 -36.76 0.22
CA SER A 50 7.15 -36.74 0.16
C SER A 50 6.55 -35.93 1.32
N PHE A 51 7.11 -36.08 2.53
CA PHE A 51 6.69 -35.31 3.69
C PHE A 51 6.97 -33.82 3.52
N TYR A 52 8.15 -33.47 3.02
CA TYR A 52 8.50 -32.08 2.73
C TYR A 52 7.56 -31.44 1.70
N ALA A 53 7.22 -32.16 0.62
CA ALA A 53 6.27 -31.68 -0.36
C ALA A 53 4.90 -31.38 0.28
N ILE A 54 4.40 -32.28 1.13
CA ILE A 54 3.13 -32.10 1.85
C ILE A 54 3.21 -30.91 2.81
N TRP A 55 4.33 -30.77 3.53
CA TRP A 55 4.58 -29.65 4.43
C TRP A 55 4.50 -28.29 3.70
N VAL A 56 5.21 -28.15 2.57
CA VAL A 56 5.18 -26.91 1.78
C VAL A 56 3.79 -26.67 1.18
N LEU A 57 3.16 -27.71 0.63
CA LEU A 57 1.83 -27.58 0.03
C LEU A 57 0.77 -27.16 1.05
N LEU A 58 0.77 -27.76 2.24
CA LEU A 58 -0.14 -27.38 3.32
C LEU A 58 0.10 -25.94 3.76
N TRP A 59 1.37 -25.52 3.90
CA TRP A 59 1.68 -24.13 4.20
C TRP A 59 1.11 -23.19 3.14
N ILE A 60 1.34 -23.47 1.86
CA ILE A 60 0.82 -22.65 0.75
C ILE A 60 -0.72 -22.60 0.82
N ILE A 61 -1.39 -23.73 0.94
CA ILE A 61 -2.86 -23.80 0.99
C ILE A 61 -3.40 -22.94 2.15
N ILE A 62 -2.91 -23.15 3.38
CA ILE A 62 -3.34 -22.37 4.56
C ILE A 62 -3.04 -20.89 4.34
N SER A 63 -1.90 -20.58 3.71
CA SER A 63 -1.47 -19.23 3.41
C SER A 63 -2.35 -18.52 2.39
N LEU A 64 -2.89 -19.24 1.38
CA LEU A 64 -3.82 -18.70 0.38
C LEU A 64 -5.17 -18.33 1.01
N PHE A 65 -5.65 -19.14 1.95
CA PHE A 65 -6.90 -18.88 2.69
C PHE A 65 -6.73 -17.91 3.86
N SER A 66 -5.48 -17.55 4.20
CA SER A 66 -5.16 -16.59 5.26
C SER A 66 -4.89 -15.19 4.70
N ASN A 67 -5.37 -14.16 5.40
CA ASN A 67 -5.12 -12.77 5.03
C ASN A 67 -3.71 -12.27 5.46
N GLN A 68 -2.75 -13.18 5.61
CA GLN A 68 -1.40 -12.87 6.11
C GLN A 68 -0.59 -12.02 5.12
N TYR A 69 -0.84 -12.18 3.82
CA TYR A 69 -0.12 -11.49 2.75
C TYR A 69 -0.74 -10.13 2.41
N ASN A 70 -1.71 -9.68 3.20
CA ASN A 70 -2.31 -8.37 3.02
C ASN A 70 -1.31 -7.27 3.40
N THR A 71 -1.23 -6.22 2.57
CA THR A 71 -0.34 -5.08 2.79
C THR A 71 -0.53 -4.43 4.16
N ASN A 72 -1.75 -4.46 4.70
CA ASN A 72 -2.06 -3.89 6.03
C ASN A 72 -1.50 -4.70 7.20
N THR A 73 -1.29 -6.01 6.99
CA THR A 73 -0.65 -6.92 7.96
C THR A 73 0.86 -6.68 7.96
N LEU A 74 1.46 -6.62 6.77
CA LEU A 74 2.91 -6.55 6.60
C LEU A 74 3.53 -5.19 6.97
N LYS A 75 2.73 -4.13 7.10
CA LYS A 75 3.19 -2.82 7.58
C LYS A 75 3.59 -2.80 9.07
N ARG A 76 3.13 -3.78 9.87
CA ARG A 76 3.31 -3.79 11.33
C ARG A 76 3.85 -5.14 11.81
N VAL A 77 4.98 -5.11 12.50
CA VAL A 77 5.67 -6.31 13.02
C VAL A 77 4.75 -7.18 13.88
N TYR A 78 3.97 -6.59 14.80
CA TYR A 78 3.06 -7.36 15.66
C TYR A 78 1.98 -8.12 14.85
N LYS A 79 1.51 -7.56 13.73
CA LYS A 79 0.54 -8.22 12.85
C LYS A 79 1.18 -9.36 12.06
N ILE A 80 2.45 -9.21 11.67
CA ILE A 80 3.24 -10.29 11.04
C ILE A 80 3.35 -11.47 12.00
N ILE A 81 3.73 -11.22 13.26
CA ILE A 81 3.85 -12.26 14.29
C ILE A 81 2.49 -12.94 14.53
N GLN A 82 1.42 -12.15 14.73
CA GLN A 82 0.09 -12.71 15.01
C GLN A 82 -0.47 -13.54 13.83
N SER A 83 -0.29 -13.07 12.59
CA SER A 83 -0.76 -13.80 11.41
C SER A 83 0.05 -15.07 11.15
N THR A 84 1.37 -15.01 11.29
CA THR A 84 2.25 -16.18 11.14
C THR A 84 1.96 -17.22 12.22
N GLY A 85 1.78 -16.79 13.48
CA GLY A 85 1.44 -17.70 14.58
C GLY A 85 0.13 -18.45 14.37
N LYS A 86 -0.92 -17.79 13.84
CA LYS A 86 -2.18 -18.45 13.48
C LYS A 86 -1.98 -19.54 12.42
N ILE A 87 -1.15 -19.27 11.42
CA ILE A 87 -0.86 -20.23 10.34
C ILE A 87 -0.08 -21.41 10.87
N VAL A 88 0.96 -21.17 11.68
CA VAL A 88 1.75 -22.23 12.32
C VAL A 88 0.84 -23.14 13.14
N LEU A 89 -0.08 -22.61 13.94
CA LEU A 89 -1.03 -23.41 14.72
C LEU A 89 -1.93 -24.29 13.85
N ILE A 90 -2.50 -23.71 12.78
CA ILE A 90 -3.33 -24.47 11.83
C ILE A 90 -2.49 -25.53 11.12
N HIS A 91 -1.25 -25.19 10.75
CA HIS A 91 -0.32 -26.10 10.08
C HIS A 91 0.05 -27.30 10.97
N ILE A 92 0.33 -27.06 12.26
CA ILE A 92 0.57 -28.11 13.25
C ILE A 92 -0.63 -29.05 13.34
N LEU A 93 -1.86 -28.52 13.36
CA LEU A 93 -3.07 -29.34 13.40
C LEU A 93 -3.19 -30.25 12.18
N PHE A 94 -2.98 -29.73 10.97
CA PHE A 94 -3.06 -30.54 9.75
C PHE A 94 -1.94 -31.58 9.65
N ILE A 95 -0.71 -31.23 10.01
CA ILE A 95 0.40 -32.19 10.05
C ILE A 95 0.16 -33.27 11.10
N PHE A 96 -0.40 -32.92 12.26
CA PHE A 96 -0.77 -33.90 13.28
C PHE A 96 -1.79 -34.91 12.74
N VAL A 97 -2.85 -34.44 12.06
CA VAL A 97 -3.82 -35.32 11.40
C VAL A 97 -3.17 -36.20 10.33
N TYR A 98 -2.26 -35.64 9.52
CA TYR A 98 -1.51 -36.39 8.52
C TYR A 98 -0.69 -37.53 9.15
N LEU A 99 0.01 -37.28 10.25
CA LEU A 99 0.83 -38.28 10.96
C LEU A 99 -0.01 -39.39 11.61
N LEU A 100 -1.27 -39.12 11.97
CA LEU A 100 -2.19 -40.15 12.46
C LEU A 100 -2.63 -41.14 11.36
N VAL A 101 -2.77 -40.65 10.12
CA VAL A 101 -3.23 -41.46 8.96
C VAL A 101 -2.06 -42.15 8.26
N THR A 102 -0.88 -41.53 8.27
CA THR A 102 0.34 -42.05 7.65
C THR A 102 1.38 -42.29 8.74
N PRO A 103 1.48 -43.52 9.28
CA PRO A 103 2.41 -43.84 10.35
C PRO A 103 3.84 -43.85 9.80
N GLN A 104 4.44 -42.68 9.70
CA GLN A 104 5.85 -42.48 9.42
C GLN A 104 6.52 -42.08 10.73
N TYR A 105 7.58 -42.80 11.09
CA TYR A 105 8.33 -42.52 12.30
C TYR A 105 9.23 -41.31 12.07
N PHE A 106 8.90 -40.20 12.72
CA PHE A 106 9.73 -39.01 12.80
C PHE A 106 10.27 -38.86 14.22
N GLU A 107 11.53 -38.46 14.32
CA GLU A 107 12.05 -37.99 15.60
C GLU A 107 11.33 -36.69 15.99
N ILE A 108 10.77 -36.65 17.20
CA ILE A 108 10.02 -35.49 17.69
C ILE A 108 10.90 -34.24 17.70
N ASN A 109 12.20 -34.39 18.03
CA ASN A 109 13.17 -33.30 18.04
C ASN A 109 13.31 -32.65 16.65
N TYR A 110 13.35 -33.46 15.60
CA TYR A 110 13.41 -32.99 14.22
C TYR A 110 12.17 -32.15 13.83
N LEU A 111 10.97 -32.59 14.22
CA LEU A 111 9.73 -31.84 13.96
C LEU A 111 9.69 -30.53 14.75
N ILE A 112 10.11 -30.54 16.01
CA ILE A 112 10.18 -29.33 16.85
C ILE A 112 11.15 -28.31 16.22
N ASP A 113 12.34 -28.76 15.83
CA ASP A 113 13.34 -27.93 15.18
C ASP A 113 12.83 -27.37 13.84
N ALA A 114 12.17 -28.20 13.02
CA ALA A 114 11.59 -27.77 11.75
C ALA A 114 10.53 -26.67 11.94
N TYR A 115 9.66 -26.77 12.96
CA TYR A 115 8.70 -25.71 13.29
C TYR A 115 9.36 -24.46 13.89
N PHE A 116 10.38 -24.64 14.73
CA PHE A 116 11.10 -23.52 15.33
C PHE A 116 11.82 -22.69 14.27
N PHE A 117 12.62 -23.33 13.41
CA PHE A 117 13.35 -22.66 12.35
C PHE A 117 12.43 -22.09 11.28
N SER A 118 11.36 -22.80 10.88
CA SER A 118 10.42 -22.27 9.89
C SER A 118 9.73 -21.00 10.37
N THR A 119 9.31 -20.97 11.64
CA THR A 119 8.71 -19.79 12.25
C THR A 119 9.71 -18.64 12.35
N LEU A 120 10.91 -18.92 12.87
CA LEU A 120 11.95 -17.90 13.08
C LEU A 120 12.40 -17.26 11.75
N ILE A 121 12.74 -18.08 10.76
CA ILE A 121 13.24 -17.63 9.46
C ILE A 121 12.13 -16.88 8.71
N THR A 122 10.90 -17.37 8.69
CA THR A 122 9.79 -16.72 7.98
C THR A 122 9.44 -15.35 8.60
N ILE A 123 9.37 -15.24 9.93
CA ILE A 123 9.15 -13.96 10.59
C ILE A 123 10.32 -13.02 10.33
N GLY A 124 11.57 -13.51 10.47
CA GLY A 124 12.77 -12.75 10.20
C GLY A 124 12.80 -12.18 8.78
N ALA A 125 12.52 -13.00 7.77
CA ALA A 125 12.47 -12.60 6.37
C ALA A 125 11.39 -11.53 6.11
N LYS A 126 10.19 -11.68 6.67
CA LYS A 126 9.10 -10.67 6.55
C LYS A 126 9.46 -9.35 7.24
N VAL A 127 10.13 -9.40 8.39
CA VAL A 127 10.60 -8.20 9.11
C VAL A 127 11.72 -7.51 8.34
N LEU A 128 12.67 -8.27 7.79
CA LEU A 128 13.74 -7.73 6.93
C LEU A 128 13.16 -7.09 5.67
N LEU A 129 12.18 -7.73 5.03
CA LEU A 129 11.47 -7.17 3.88
C LEU A 129 10.76 -5.85 4.23
N LEU A 130 10.09 -5.79 5.39
CA LEU A 130 9.48 -4.55 5.89
C LEU A 130 10.52 -3.46 6.13
N TYR A 131 11.66 -3.80 6.72
CA TYR A 131 12.73 -2.84 6.97
C TYR A 131 13.35 -2.33 5.67
N ALA A 132 13.66 -3.22 4.72
CA ALA A 132 14.15 -2.87 3.40
C ALA A 132 13.15 -1.96 2.66
N TYR A 133 11.86 -2.29 2.70
CA TYR A 133 10.81 -1.43 2.13
C TYR A 133 10.81 -0.03 2.77
N ARG A 134 10.92 0.07 4.10
CA ARG A 134 10.97 1.36 4.80
C ARG A 134 12.22 2.16 4.44
N LEU A 135 13.38 1.52 4.32
CA LEU A 135 14.61 2.19 3.92
C LEU A 135 14.53 2.76 2.50
N ILE A 136 13.96 2.01 1.56
CA ILE A 136 13.76 2.45 0.18
C ILE A 136 12.70 3.55 0.11
N SER A 137 11.57 3.38 0.81
CA SER A 137 10.48 4.37 0.87
C SER A 137 10.94 5.68 1.49
N ASN A 138 11.66 5.64 2.61
CA ASN A 138 12.17 6.85 3.28
C ASN A 138 13.15 7.65 2.41
N LYS A 139 13.87 7.00 1.49
CA LYS A 139 14.74 7.70 0.52
C LYS A 139 13.96 8.38 -0.60
N GLN A 140 12.81 7.83 -1.01
CA GLN A 140 11.97 8.39 -2.07
C GLN A 140 10.93 9.41 -1.57
N GLU A 141 10.46 9.28 -0.32
CA GLU A 141 9.41 10.15 0.25
C GLU A 141 9.95 11.47 0.83
N ASN A 142 11.26 11.60 1.05
CA ASN A 142 11.85 12.77 1.74
C ASN A 142 12.26 13.94 0.85
N LYS A 143 12.07 13.90 -0.48
CA LYS A 143 12.31 15.10 -1.31
C LYS A 143 11.07 15.45 -2.09
N VAL A 144 10.31 16.40 -1.58
CA VAL A 144 9.09 16.90 -2.23
C VAL A 144 9.40 18.26 -2.83
N ASN A 145 9.61 18.29 -4.14
CA ASN A 145 9.77 19.52 -4.91
C ASN A 145 8.39 19.94 -5.39
N TYR A 146 7.87 21.02 -4.84
CA TYR A 146 6.49 21.43 -5.09
C TYR A 146 6.35 22.87 -5.57
N ILE A 147 5.30 23.06 -6.38
CA ILE A 147 4.79 24.35 -6.83
C ILE A 147 3.34 24.52 -6.38
N ILE A 148 2.90 25.77 -6.29
CA ILE A 148 1.50 26.09 -5.97
C ILE A 148 0.90 26.88 -7.14
N VAL A 149 -0.24 26.43 -7.66
CA VAL A 149 -0.96 27.04 -8.77
C VAL A 149 -2.10 27.88 -8.20
N GLY A 150 -2.06 29.18 -8.48
CA GLY A 150 -2.94 30.22 -7.93
C GLY A 150 -2.31 30.95 -6.75
N TYR A 151 -2.28 32.28 -6.82
CA TYR A 151 -1.80 33.16 -5.76
C TYR A 151 -2.97 33.64 -4.87
N THR A 152 -3.64 32.69 -4.22
CA THR A 152 -4.82 32.97 -3.37
C THR A 152 -4.47 33.04 -1.88
N SER A 153 -5.38 33.55 -1.06
CA SER A 153 -5.23 33.53 0.39
C SER A 153 -5.10 32.09 0.94
N THR A 154 -5.83 31.14 0.35
CA THR A 154 -5.74 29.70 0.66
C THR A 154 -4.38 29.14 0.27
N ALA A 155 -3.83 29.53 -0.90
CA ALA A 155 -2.50 29.14 -1.36
C ALA A 155 -1.39 29.61 -0.40
N ARG A 156 -1.48 30.85 0.10
CA ARG A 156 -0.52 31.39 1.08
C ARG A 156 -0.64 30.74 2.45
N LYS A 157 -1.86 30.41 2.89
CA LYS A 157 -2.08 29.64 4.14
C LYS A 157 -1.46 28.23 4.04
N LEU A 158 -1.59 27.58 2.89
CA LEU A 158 -0.96 26.31 2.60
C LEU A 158 0.57 26.41 2.65
N LEU A 159 1.15 27.44 2.04
CA LEU A 159 2.60 27.63 2.09
C LEU A 159 3.10 27.74 3.55
N LYS A 160 2.44 28.56 4.37
CA LYS A 160 2.77 28.71 5.80
C LYS A 160 2.62 27.40 6.60
N SER A 161 1.66 26.55 6.26
CA SER A 161 1.52 25.25 6.95
C SER A 161 2.56 24.22 6.51
N LEU A 162 3.16 24.39 5.33
CA LEU A 162 4.21 23.53 4.79
C LEU A 162 5.63 24.00 5.15
N GLU A 163 5.82 25.26 5.53
CA GLU A 163 7.12 25.82 5.95
C GLU A 163 7.85 25.02 7.05
N PRO A 164 7.18 24.54 8.13
CA PRO A 164 7.83 23.71 9.14
C PRO A 164 8.42 22.41 8.57
N ASN A 165 7.86 21.91 7.46
CA ASN A 165 8.27 20.67 6.81
C ASN A 165 9.48 20.84 5.86
N LYS A 166 10.00 22.07 5.68
CA LYS A 166 11.22 22.33 4.89
C LYS A 166 12.42 21.53 5.41
N LYS A 167 12.43 21.19 6.71
CA LYS A 167 13.45 20.34 7.35
C LYS A 167 13.41 18.86 6.91
N PHE A 168 12.28 18.38 6.39
CA PHE A 168 12.11 17.02 5.90
C PHE A 168 12.32 16.89 4.38
N GLY A 169 13.03 17.85 3.77
CA GLY A 169 13.38 17.86 2.35
C GLY A 169 12.23 18.27 1.41
N HIS A 170 11.18 18.91 1.95
CA HIS A 170 10.20 19.62 1.14
C HIS A 170 10.80 20.95 0.65
N GLN A 171 10.85 21.15 -0.66
CA GLN A 171 11.35 22.38 -1.28
C GLN A 171 10.23 23.04 -2.10
N PHE A 172 9.90 24.27 -1.70
CA PHE A 172 8.99 25.14 -2.44
C PHE A 172 9.75 25.83 -3.58
N TYR A 173 9.19 25.78 -4.78
CA TYR A 173 9.78 26.38 -5.99
C TYR A 173 9.08 27.65 -6.46
N GLY A 174 7.92 27.99 -5.89
CA GLY A 174 7.19 29.22 -6.24
C GLY A 174 5.72 29.01 -6.58
N PHE A 175 5.01 30.14 -6.71
CA PHE A 175 3.64 30.22 -7.17
C PHE A 175 3.60 30.39 -8.69
N PHE A 176 2.53 29.88 -9.30
CA PHE A 176 2.18 30.15 -10.69
C PHE A 176 0.83 30.84 -10.74
N ASP A 177 0.78 32.03 -11.32
CA ASP A 177 -0.44 32.82 -11.46
C ASP A 177 -0.29 33.86 -12.59
N ASP A 178 -1.30 33.97 -13.45
CA ASP A 178 -1.27 34.91 -14.58
C ASP A 178 -1.51 36.37 -14.17
N ALA A 179 -2.20 36.61 -13.04
CA ALA A 179 -2.60 37.96 -12.59
C ALA A 179 -1.61 38.58 -11.60
N PHE A 180 -0.83 37.77 -10.88
CA PHE A 180 0.03 38.20 -9.77
C PHE A 180 1.54 38.12 -10.09
N LEU A 181 1.93 38.27 -11.36
CA LEU A 181 3.32 38.11 -11.82
C LEU A 181 4.34 39.09 -11.19
N ASN A 182 3.88 40.17 -10.56
CA ASN A 182 4.74 41.14 -9.89
C ASN A 182 5.09 40.75 -8.44
N GLU A 183 4.47 39.69 -7.91
CA GLU A 183 4.74 39.20 -6.56
C GLU A 183 6.05 38.40 -6.53
N SER A 184 6.89 38.61 -5.50
CA SER A 184 8.23 38.03 -5.41
C SER A 184 8.26 36.51 -5.45
N ASP A 185 7.19 35.88 -4.98
CA ASP A 185 7.09 34.42 -4.85
C ASP A 185 6.40 33.78 -6.06
N VAL A 186 5.95 34.58 -7.04
CA VAL A 186 5.35 34.10 -8.28
C VAL A 186 6.44 33.96 -9.36
N VAL A 187 6.66 32.74 -9.80
CA VAL A 187 7.78 32.38 -10.68
C VAL A 187 7.41 32.22 -12.16
N GLY A 188 6.11 32.27 -12.49
CA GLY A 188 5.68 32.16 -13.87
C GLY A 188 4.17 32.09 -14.08
N LYS A 189 3.77 32.01 -15.35
CA LYS A 189 2.39 31.89 -15.82
C LYS A 189 1.90 30.44 -15.86
N PHE A 190 0.58 30.22 -15.91
CA PHE A 190 0.01 28.87 -16.02
C PHE A 190 0.53 28.08 -17.24
N SER A 191 0.85 28.78 -18.34
CA SER A 191 1.42 28.19 -19.55
C SER A 191 2.82 27.61 -19.35
N GLU A 192 3.57 28.08 -18.35
CA GLU A 192 4.98 27.73 -18.13
C GLU A 192 5.15 26.54 -17.18
N ILE A 193 4.09 26.15 -16.46
CA ILE A 193 4.09 25.08 -15.46
C ILE A 193 4.69 23.78 -16.02
N GLU A 194 4.25 23.34 -17.20
CA GLU A 194 4.71 22.06 -17.77
C GLU A 194 6.21 22.07 -18.06
N LYS A 195 6.74 23.18 -18.59
CA LYS A 195 8.16 23.35 -18.87
C LYS A 195 8.94 23.39 -17.56
N PHE A 196 8.49 24.21 -16.61
CA PHE A 196 9.12 24.37 -15.31
C PHE A 196 9.19 23.05 -14.52
N CYS A 197 8.13 22.24 -14.57
CA CYS A 197 8.08 20.94 -13.91
C CYS A 197 9.16 19.99 -14.43
N LYS A 198 9.45 20.02 -15.74
CA LYS A 198 10.49 19.18 -16.35
C LYS A 198 11.90 19.65 -15.97
N GLU A 199 12.13 20.96 -15.96
CA GLU A 199 13.43 21.54 -15.69
C GLU A 199 13.84 21.41 -14.22
N ASN A 200 12.86 21.48 -13.30
CA ASN A 200 13.11 21.54 -11.85
C ASN A 200 12.78 20.25 -11.09
N ASN A 201 12.50 19.15 -11.79
CA ASN A 201 12.12 17.86 -11.20
C ASN A 201 10.99 18.01 -10.16
N ILE A 202 9.92 18.74 -10.54
CA ILE A 202 8.76 18.94 -9.68
C ILE A 202 7.97 17.64 -9.59
N ASN A 203 7.74 17.16 -8.38
CA ASN A 203 7.02 15.91 -8.13
C ASN A 203 5.68 16.14 -7.41
N GLN A 204 5.36 17.39 -7.07
CA GLN A 204 4.07 17.73 -6.48
C GLN A 204 3.54 19.11 -6.93
N ILE A 205 2.26 19.16 -7.27
CA ILE A 205 1.53 20.38 -7.67
C ILE A 205 0.34 20.55 -6.75
N TYR A 206 0.26 21.69 -6.09
CA TYR A 206 -0.92 22.10 -5.33
C TYR A 206 -1.76 23.08 -6.13
N PHE A 207 -3.03 22.80 -6.35
CA PHE A 207 -3.95 23.67 -7.06
C PHE A 207 -4.85 24.38 -6.05
N ALA A 208 -4.63 25.68 -5.86
CA ALA A 208 -5.36 26.54 -4.93
C ALA A 208 -6.06 27.72 -5.64
N SER A 209 -6.24 27.61 -6.97
CA SER A 209 -6.99 28.55 -7.79
C SER A 209 -8.46 28.13 -7.92
N SER A 210 -9.37 29.09 -7.91
CA SER A 210 -10.81 28.84 -7.80
C SER A 210 -11.55 28.76 -9.14
N ILE A 211 -10.91 29.03 -10.29
CA ILE A 211 -11.67 29.57 -11.43
C ILE A 211 -11.53 28.79 -12.75
N ASP A 212 -10.61 27.83 -12.90
CA ASP A 212 -10.42 27.19 -14.21
C ASP A 212 -10.43 25.65 -14.17
N SER A 213 -11.61 25.08 -14.48
CA SER A 213 -11.81 23.63 -14.62
C SER A 213 -11.05 23.05 -15.81
N VAL A 214 -10.80 23.84 -16.86
CA VAL A 214 -10.04 23.44 -18.05
C VAL A 214 -8.55 23.34 -17.69
N LEU A 215 -8.00 24.35 -17.01
CA LEU A 215 -6.64 24.33 -16.50
C LEU A 215 -6.42 23.18 -15.51
N MET A 216 -7.36 22.97 -14.58
CA MET A 216 -7.27 21.87 -13.62
C MET A 216 -7.27 20.50 -14.32
N ALA A 217 -8.14 20.30 -15.32
CA ALA A 217 -8.16 19.06 -16.10
C ALA A 217 -6.86 18.86 -16.90
N LYS A 218 -6.33 19.93 -17.50
CA LYS A 218 -5.06 19.92 -18.24
C LYS A 218 -3.89 19.55 -17.32
N LEU A 219 -3.76 20.21 -16.17
CA LEU A 219 -2.71 19.93 -15.19
C LEU A 219 -2.85 18.54 -14.56
N THR A 220 -4.08 18.09 -14.31
CA THR A 220 -4.34 16.72 -13.81
C THR A 220 -3.86 15.68 -14.82
N LYS A 221 -4.15 15.87 -16.12
CA LYS A 221 -3.69 14.99 -17.19
C LYS A 221 -2.16 15.01 -17.29
N TYR A 222 -1.55 16.20 -17.26
CA TYR A 222 -0.10 16.35 -17.27
C TYR A 222 0.56 15.64 -16.09
N ALA A 223 0.04 15.86 -14.88
CA ALA A 223 0.58 15.27 -13.65
C ALA A 223 0.50 13.74 -13.67
N ASN A 224 -0.63 13.18 -14.13
CA ASN A 224 -0.78 11.73 -14.29
C ASN A 224 0.19 11.13 -15.31
N ASN A 225 0.43 11.81 -16.43
CA ASN A 225 1.36 11.34 -17.46
C ASN A 225 2.82 11.38 -17.02
N ASN A 226 3.18 12.25 -16.08
CA ASN A 226 4.55 12.46 -15.61
C ASN A 226 4.77 11.97 -14.16
N TYR A 227 3.85 11.19 -13.60
CA TYR A 227 3.92 10.66 -12.23
C TYR A 227 4.09 11.75 -11.14
N ILE A 228 3.54 12.94 -11.38
CA ILE A 228 3.54 14.06 -10.44
C ILE A 228 2.30 13.98 -9.56
N ARG A 229 2.45 14.18 -8.24
CA ARG A 229 1.32 14.22 -7.31
C ARG A 229 0.54 15.53 -7.51
N PHE A 230 -0.75 15.43 -7.79
CA PHE A 230 -1.63 16.59 -7.94
C PHE A 230 -2.62 16.64 -6.77
N ALA A 231 -2.68 17.76 -6.05
CA ALA A 231 -3.57 17.97 -4.91
C ALA A 231 -4.36 19.26 -5.07
N VAL A 232 -5.68 19.18 -4.97
CA VAL A 232 -6.56 20.36 -4.99
C VAL A 232 -6.81 20.83 -3.57
N VAL A 233 -6.56 22.11 -3.30
CA VAL A 233 -6.68 22.73 -1.98
C VAL A 233 -7.89 23.65 -2.00
N HIS A 234 -8.91 23.28 -1.22
CA HIS A 234 -10.12 24.09 -1.03
C HIS A 234 -10.06 24.81 0.31
N ASP A 235 -10.73 25.96 0.41
CA ASP A 235 -10.83 26.69 1.67
C ASP A 235 -11.73 25.89 2.64
N LEU A 236 -11.18 25.52 3.80
CA LEU A 236 -11.82 24.61 4.78
C LEU A 236 -13.06 25.19 5.49
N ILE A 237 -13.58 26.34 5.04
CA ILE A 237 -14.59 27.11 5.78
C ILE A 237 -16.02 26.56 5.60
N THR A 238 -16.28 25.62 4.69
CA THR A 238 -17.67 25.21 4.36
C THR A 238 -17.91 23.70 4.20
N LEU A 239 -17.28 22.84 5.01
CA LEU A 239 -17.73 21.45 5.10
C LEU A 239 -18.42 21.19 6.46
N PRO A 240 -19.74 20.96 6.48
CA PRO A 240 -20.41 20.48 7.67
C PRO A 240 -19.84 19.10 8.02
N TYR A 241 -19.39 18.97 9.25
CA TYR A 241 -18.71 17.82 9.81
C TYR A 241 -19.63 16.59 9.82
N LYS A 242 -19.76 15.87 8.70
CA LYS A 242 -20.41 14.55 8.69
C LYS A 242 -19.86 13.65 7.58
N GLU A 243 -19.16 12.62 8.05
CA GLU A 243 -18.85 11.35 7.37
C GLU A 243 -18.08 11.43 6.05
N VAL A 244 -16.76 11.65 6.15
CA VAL A 244 -15.80 11.28 5.09
C VAL A 244 -14.66 10.52 5.77
N GLU A 245 -14.42 9.28 5.35
CA GLU A 245 -13.33 8.45 5.86
C GLU A 245 -12.00 9.21 5.78
N THR A 246 -11.47 9.50 6.95
CA THR A 246 -10.32 10.36 7.19
C THR A 246 -9.02 9.56 7.02
N SER A 247 -8.38 9.62 5.85
CA SER A 247 -6.94 9.38 5.78
C SER A 247 -6.22 10.68 6.13
N VAL A 248 -5.94 10.88 7.42
CA VAL A 248 -5.17 12.02 7.93
C VAL A 248 -3.69 11.79 7.58
N PHE A 249 -3.10 12.66 6.76
CA PHE A 249 -1.65 12.77 6.60
C PHE A 249 -1.22 14.12 7.19
N ASN A 250 -0.47 14.09 8.30
CA ASN A 250 0.11 15.27 8.96
C ASN A 250 -0.86 16.45 9.20
N ASN A 251 -1.97 16.24 9.90
CA ASN A 251 -2.91 17.30 10.32
C ASN A 251 -3.48 18.18 9.19
N VAL A 252 -3.37 17.76 7.94
CA VAL A 252 -4.02 18.39 6.78
C VAL A 252 -4.98 17.37 6.17
N PRO A 253 -6.29 17.68 6.11
CA PRO A 253 -7.25 16.78 5.47
C PRO A 253 -7.04 16.83 3.96
N ILE A 254 -6.54 15.75 3.39
CA ILE A 254 -6.40 15.59 1.94
C ILE A 254 -7.66 14.88 1.44
N VAL A 255 -8.54 15.60 0.76
CA VAL A 255 -9.69 15.02 0.07
C VAL A 255 -9.22 14.53 -1.30
N SER A 256 -8.97 13.23 -1.42
CA SER A 256 -8.71 12.60 -2.72
C SER A 256 -10.04 12.23 -3.37
N GLY A 257 -10.55 13.09 -4.26
CA GLY A 257 -11.79 12.82 -5.01
C GLY A 257 -11.61 11.65 -5.98
N ARG A 258 -12.24 10.51 -5.69
CA ARG A 258 -12.45 9.41 -6.64
C ARG A 258 -13.85 9.58 -7.22
N ASN A 259 -13.95 9.97 -8.50
CA ASN A 259 -15.15 10.01 -9.34
C ASN A 259 -16.49 10.25 -8.62
N PHE A 260 -16.87 11.50 -8.43
CA PHE A 260 -18.27 11.84 -8.15
C PHE A 260 -19.05 11.82 -9.46
N SER A 261 -19.53 10.64 -9.88
CA SER A 261 -20.56 10.54 -10.92
C SER A 261 -21.90 10.96 -10.30
N SER A 262 -22.38 12.14 -10.69
CA SER A 262 -23.74 12.62 -10.45
C SER A 262 -24.75 11.83 -11.30
N SER A 263 -24.87 10.50 -11.13
CA SER A 263 -25.87 9.69 -11.86
C SER A 263 -26.90 8.99 -10.98
N ASN A 264 -26.90 9.20 -9.65
CA ASN A 264 -27.81 8.48 -8.74
C ASN A 264 -28.97 9.30 -8.18
N LYS A 265 -29.31 10.45 -8.79
CA LYS A 265 -30.58 11.14 -8.51
C LYS A 265 -31.75 10.66 -9.39
N ALA A 266 -31.49 9.98 -10.50
CA ALA A 266 -32.56 9.42 -11.35
C ALA A 266 -33.17 8.14 -10.75
N SER A 267 -32.34 7.24 -10.20
CA SER A 267 -32.79 5.93 -9.69
C SER A 267 -33.72 6.02 -8.47
N LEU A 268 -33.57 7.04 -7.61
CA LEU A 268 -34.43 7.21 -6.43
C LEU A 268 -35.79 7.83 -6.75
N VAL A 269 -35.90 8.63 -7.81
CA VAL A 269 -37.18 9.22 -8.26
C VAL A 269 -38.00 8.16 -8.98
N ASP A 270 -37.37 7.32 -9.80
CA ASP A 270 -38.04 6.23 -10.52
C ASP A 270 -38.52 5.11 -9.58
N MET A 271 -37.74 4.80 -8.53
CA MET A 271 -38.14 3.82 -7.51
C MET A 271 -39.31 4.31 -6.64
N LYS A 272 -39.40 5.63 -6.36
CA LYS A 272 -40.58 6.22 -5.69
C LYS A 272 -41.83 6.20 -6.56
N ARG A 273 -41.69 6.35 -7.88
CA ARG A 273 -42.81 6.24 -8.83
C ARG A 273 -43.33 4.80 -8.95
N LEU A 274 -42.44 3.81 -8.95
CA LEU A 274 -42.81 2.39 -8.94
C LEU A 274 -43.49 1.95 -7.64
N ILE A 275 -43.05 2.42 -6.47
CA ILE A 275 -43.68 2.06 -5.19
C ILE A 275 -45.09 2.65 -5.08
N ASN A 276 -45.33 3.83 -5.63
CA ASN A 276 -46.66 4.45 -5.64
C ASN A 276 -47.62 3.83 -6.68
N SER A 277 -47.15 3.10 -7.69
CA SER A 277 -48.02 2.39 -8.64
C SER A 277 -48.55 1.04 -8.13
N PHE A 278 -48.03 0.53 -7.00
CA PHE A 278 -48.53 -0.69 -6.33
C PHE A 278 -49.48 -0.40 -5.15
N ARG A 279 -49.87 0.87 -4.97
CA ARG A 279 -50.85 1.30 -3.96
C ARG A 279 -52.13 1.78 -4.65
N VAL A 280 -52.80 0.85 -5.33
CA VAL A 280 -54.23 0.91 -5.71
C VAL A 280 -54.80 -0.48 -5.52
#